data_AF-A0A936JVC1-F1
#
_entry.id   AF-A0A936JVC1-F1
#
_cell.length_a   1.000
_cell.length_b   1.000
_cell.length_c   1.000
_cell.angle_alpha   90.00
_cell.angle_beta   90.00
_cell.angle_gamma   90.00
#
_symmetry.space_group_name_H-M   'P 1'
#
loop_
_entity.id
_entity.type
_entity.pdbx_description
1 polymer ?
#
loop_
_entity_poly.entity_id
_entity_poly.type
_entity_poly.pdbx_seq_one_letter_code
_entity_poly.pdbx_strand_id
1 'polypeptide(L)'
;MDATVVELGMALFPWACWKKTLASVKLNVLLDLRGDIPVFASLHEGKWREVASLDELPLQSGSYCVIDRGYLDFLRPYRIHKASVFLSPA
;
A
#
# COMPACT_ATOMS: atom_id res chain seq x y z
N MET A 1 0.16 -6.97 3.48
CA MET A 1 0.30 -5.55 3.07
C MET A 1 -0.59 -4.75 3.97
N ASP A 2 -0.02 -3.71 4.55
CA ASP A 2 -0.73 -2.80 5.46
C ASP A 2 -0.32 -1.35 5.14
N ALA A 3 -1.16 -0.41 5.53
CA ALA A 3 -0.94 1.02 5.37
C ALA A 3 -0.93 1.73 6.72
N THR A 4 0.04 2.63 6.88
CA THR A 4 0.11 3.54 8.02
C THR A 4 0.07 4.98 7.54
N VAL A 5 -0.77 5.80 8.17
CA VAL A 5 -0.80 7.25 7.94
C VAL A 5 0.05 7.94 9.01
N VAL A 6 0.99 8.76 8.58
CA VAL A 6 1.86 9.54 9.47
C VAL A 6 1.52 11.01 9.29
N GLU A 7 1.12 11.67 10.37
CA GLU A 7 0.91 13.11 10.41
C GLU A 7 2.24 13.85 10.44
N LEU A 8 2.34 14.92 9.67
CA LEU A 8 3.57 15.68 9.46
C LEU A 8 3.34 17.17 9.70
N GLY A 9 4.42 17.87 10.07
CA GLY A 9 4.41 19.32 10.14
C GLY A 9 4.31 19.95 8.75
N MET A 10 3.26 20.74 8.51
CA MET A 10 3.02 21.40 7.22
C MET A 10 4.17 22.32 6.76
N ALA A 11 4.87 22.95 7.70
CA ALA A 11 6.01 23.82 7.41
C ALA A 11 7.18 23.06 6.76
N LEU A 12 7.38 21.80 7.14
CA LEU A 12 8.47 20.95 6.65
C LEU A 12 8.07 20.14 5.42
N PHE A 13 6.80 19.74 5.33
CA PHE A 13 6.28 18.87 4.28
C PHE A 13 5.09 19.51 3.56
N PRO A 14 5.27 20.66 2.86
CA PRO A 14 4.18 21.36 2.19
C PRO A 14 3.57 20.55 1.04
N TRP A 15 4.36 19.65 0.43
CA TRP A 15 3.91 18.73 -0.62
C TRP A 15 2.95 17.66 -0.11
N ALA A 16 3.01 17.31 1.19
CA ALA A 16 2.16 16.28 1.80
C ALA A 16 0.84 16.85 2.34
N CYS A 17 0.45 18.05 1.91
CA CYS A 17 -0.75 18.73 2.36
C CYS A 17 -2.01 17.99 1.90
N TRP A 18 -2.82 17.52 2.86
CA TRP A 18 -4.09 16.86 2.58
C TRP A 18 -5.29 17.74 2.98
N LYS A 19 -5.14 18.60 3.99
CA LYS A 19 -6.14 19.62 4.38
C LYS A 19 -5.44 20.95 4.63
N LYS A 20 -6.20 22.06 4.66
CA LYS A 20 -5.68 23.44 4.83
C LYS A 20 -4.59 23.61 5.90
N THR A 21 -4.64 22.84 6.98
CA THR A 21 -3.70 22.92 8.10
C THR A 21 -3.02 21.60 8.45
N LEU A 22 -3.29 20.52 7.70
CA LEU A 22 -2.76 19.18 7.99
C LEU A 22 -1.99 18.63 6.80
N ALA A 23 -0.76 18.21 7.06
CA ALA A 23 0.06 17.43 6.15
C ALA A 23 0.18 15.99 6.68
N SER A 24 0.13 15.03 5.78
CA SER A 24 0.22 13.61 6.14
C SER A 24 0.72 12.82 4.94
N VAL A 25 1.44 11.74 5.22
CA VAL A 25 1.82 10.74 4.22
C VAL A 25 1.20 9.40 4.57
N LYS A 26 0.94 8.60 3.54
CA LYS A 26 0.54 7.21 3.66
C LYS A 26 1.70 6.34 3.21
N LEU A 27 2.16 5.48 4.11
CA LEU A 27 3.19 4.49 3.86
C LEU A 27 2.53 3.13 3.72
N ASN A 28 2.70 2.46 2.58
CA ASN A 28 2.33 1.06 2.42
C ASN A 28 3.57 0.19 2.47
N VAL A 29 3.51 -0.94 3.15
CA VAL A 29 4.61 -1.91 3.20
C VAL A 29 4.11 -3.32 2.87
N LEU A 30 4.87 -4.03 2.03
CA LEU A 30 4.75 -5.46 1.82
C LEU A 30 5.99 -6.14 2.41
N LEU A 31 5.76 -7.06 3.34
CA LEU A 31 6.80 -7.84 4.01
C LEU A 31 6.90 -9.23 3.39
N ASP A 32 8.13 -9.75 3.29
CA ASP A 32 8.35 -11.19 3.13
C ASP A 32 8.23 -11.88 4.49
N LEU A 33 7.23 -12.75 4.62
CA LEU A 33 6.94 -13.49 5.85
C LEU A 33 8.07 -14.46 6.25
N ARG A 34 9.04 -14.75 5.36
CA ARG A 34 10.18 -15.61 5.70
C ARG A 34 11.24 -14.90 6.52
N GLY A 35 11.36 -13.59 6.39
CA GLY A 35 12.48 -12.84 6.97
C GLY A 35 12.09 -11.51 7.63
N ASP A 36 10.81 -11.13 7.62
CA ASP A 36 10.30 -9.83 8.08
C ASP A 36 10.97 -8.63 7.38
N ILE A 37 11.54 -8.85 6.20
CA ILE A 37 12.19 -7.82 5.39
C ILE A 37 11.14 -7.21 4.46
N PRO A 38 11.04 -5.87 4.37
CA PRO A 38 10.23 -5.22 3.35
C PRO A 38 10.71 -5.61 1.94
N VAL A 39 9.82 -6.20 1.15
CA VAL A 39 10.06 -6.46 -0.28
C VAL A 39 9.52 -5.34 -1.16
N PHE A 40 8.67 -4.49 -0.61
CA PHE A 40 8.16 -3.29 -1.26
C PHE A 40 7.68 -2.27 -0.22
N ALA A 41 7.93 -0.99 -0.51
CA ALA A 41 7.35 0.13 0.21
C ALA A 41 6.96 1.24 -0.77
N SER A 42 5.81 1.87 -0.54
CA SER A 42 5.41 3.07 -1.27
C SER A 42 4.96 4.18 -0.33
N LEU A 43 5.30 5.41 -0.69
CA LEU A 43 4.99 6.61 0.08
C LEU A 43 4.19 7.57 -0.78
N HIS A 44 2.99 7.92 -0.30
CA HIS A 44 2.05 8.80 -1.00
C HIS A 44 1.53 9.88 -0.04
N GLU A 45 0.85 10.89 -0.57
CA GLU A 45 0.08 11.84 0.26
C GLU A 45 -0.99 11.10 1.08
N GLY A 46 -1.35 11.58 2.27
CA GLY A 46 -2.30 10.90 3.18
C GLY A 46 -3.69 10.65 2.57
N LYS A 47 -4.13 11.57 1.71
CA LYS A 47 -4.54 11.25 0.32
C LYS A 47 -5.07 9.88 0.00
N TRP A 48 -4.04 9.08 -0.22
CA TRP A 48 -4.01 8.18 -1.32
C TRP A 48 -4.89 7.00 -1.00
N ARG A 49 -5.62 6.53 -2.01
CA ARG A 49 -6.48 5.36 -1.85
C ARG A 49 -5.57 4.16 -1.67
N GLU A 50 -5.71 3.45 -0.55
CA GLU A 50 -4.88 2.28 -0.23
C GLU A 50 -4.89 1.26 -1.37
N VAL A 51 -6.07 0.97 -1.89
CA VAL A 51 -6.31 0.10 -3.05
C VAL A 51 -5.46 0.46 -4.27
N ALA A 52 -5.19 1.74 -4.53
CA ALA A 52 -4.40 2.16 -5.68
C ALA A 52 -2.93 1.70 -5.58
N SER A 53 -2.44 1.45 -4.37
CA SER A 53 -1.08 0.94 -4.14
C SER A 53 -0.90 -0.50 -4.64
N LEU A 54 -1.99 -1.26 -4.87
CA LEU A 54 -1.94 -2.58 -5.52
C LEU A 54 -1.45 -2.51 -6.98
N ASP A 55 -1.52 -1.32 -7.60
CA ASP A 55 -1.06 -1.10 -8.96
C ASP A 55 0.47 -0.97 -9.05
N GLU A 56 1.15 -0.73 -7.93
CA GLU A 56 2.60 -0.57 -7.83
C GLU A 56 3.32 -1.84 -7.33
N LEU A 57 2.57 -2.87 -6.95
CA LEU A 57 3.15 -4.08 -6.35
C LEU A 57 4.08 -4.80 -7.34
N PRO A 58 5.29 -5.19 -6.91
CA PRO A 58 6.16 -6.04 -7.70
C PRO A 58 5.60 -7.47 -7.69
N LEU A 59 4.81 -7.80 -8.71
CA LEU A 59 4.17 -9.11 -8.82
C LEU A 59 5.21 -10.19 -9.14
N GLN A 60 5.50 -11.05 -8.16
CA GLN A 60 6.33 -12.24 -8.34
C GLN A 60 5.43 -13.46 -8.51
N SER A 61 5.43 -14.06 -9.69
CA SER A 61 4.65 -15.28 -9.97
C SER A 61 4.92 -16.38 -8.93
N GLY A 62 3.86 -17.02 -8.44
CA GLY A 62 3.91 -18.05 -7.39
C GLY A 62 3.95 -17.50 -5.96
N SER A 63 3.96 -16.18 -5.76
CA SER A 63 3.90 -15.59 -4.43
C SER A 63 2.48 -15.64 -3.84
N TYR A 64 2.43 -15.71 -2.51
CA TYR A 64 1.22 -15.57 -1.70
C TYR A 64 1.32 -14.29 -0.90
N CYS A 65 0.30 -13.45 -0.99
CA CYS A 65 0.25 -12.17 -0.30
C CYS A 65 -1.03 -12.09 0.54
N VAL A 66 -0.87 -11.71 1.80
CA VAL A 66 -1.98 -11.41 2.72
C VAL A 66 -2.19 -9.90 2.73
N ILE A 67 -3.42 -9.45 2.49
CA ILE A 67 -3.77 -8.01 2.40
C ILE A 67 -4.95 -7.68 3.32
N ASP A 68 -5.00 -6.45 3.83
CA ASP A 68 -6.18 -5.99 4.58
C ASP A 68 -7.44 -5.92 3.69
N ARG A 69 -8.63 -6.11 4.26
CA ARG A 69 -9.91 -6.07 3.52
C ARG A 69 -10.20 -4.72 2.88
N GLY A 70 -9.65 -3.63 3.40
CA GLY A 70 -9.72 -2.30 2.81
C GLY A 70 -9.15 -2.23 1.39
N TYR A 71 -8.37 -3.22 0.97
CA TYR A 71 -7.81 -3.34 -0.38
C TYR A 71 -8.71 -4.10 -1.38
N LEU A 72 -9.89 -4.56 -0.98
CA LEU A 72 -10.80 -5.30 -1.84
C LEU A 72 -11.48 -4.38 -2.88
N ASP A 73 -10.96 -4.42 -4.10
CA ASP A 73 -11.59 -3.87 -5.31
C ASP A 73 -11.48 -4.93 -6.41
N PHE A 74 -12.54 -5.72 -6.61
CA PHE A 74 -12.54 -6.98 -7.38
C PHE A 74 -11.73 -7.00 -8.68
N LEU A 75 -11.59 -5.86 -9.38
CA LEU A 75 -10.78 -5.76 -10.60
C LEU A 75 -9.27 -5.95 -10.34
N ARG A 76 -8.73 -5.38 -9.26
CA ARG A 76 -7.29 -5.39 -8.98
C ARG A 76 -6.78 -6.73 -8.45
N PRO A 77 -7.41 -7.37 -7.45
CA PRO A 77 -7.06 -8.73 -7.05
C PRO A 77 -7.21 -9.73 -8.20
N TYR A 78 -8.19 -9.54 -9.09
CA TYR A 78 -8.33 -10.37 -10.28
C TYR A 78 -7.15 -10.23 -11.25
N ARG A 79 -6.68 -8.99 -11.50
CA ARG A 79 -5.45 -8.74 -12.29
C ARG A 79 -4.23 -9.41 -11.65
N ILE A 80 -4.08 -9.30 -10.33
CA ILE A 80 -2.98 -9.90 -9.58
C ILE A 80 -3.03 -11.44 -9.64
N HIS A 81 -4.23 -12.01 -9.51
CA HIS A 81 -4.46 -13.44 -9.66
C HIS A 81 -4.07 -13.95 -11.05
N LYS A 82 -4.38 -13.21 -12.12
CA LYS A 82 -3.93 -13.54 -13.48
C LYS A 82 -2.41 -13.53 -13.65
N ALA A 83 -1.68 -12.80 -12.83
CA ALA A 83 -0.21 -12.81 -12.79
C ALA A 83 0.36 -13.98 -11.96
N SER A 84 -0.47 -14.98 -11.62
CA SER A 84 -0.11 -16.13 -10.77
C SER A 84 0.32 -15.74 -9.37
N VAL A 85 -0.18 -14.61 -8.85
CA VAL A 85 -0.02 -14.18 -7.45
C VAL A 85 -1.33 -14.40 -6.72
N PHE A 86 -1.28 -15.11 -5.59
CA PHE A 86 -2.48 -15.41 -4.80
C PHE A 86 -2.63 -14.40 -3.68
N LEU A 87 -3.82 -13.77 -3.60
CA LEU A 87 -4.17 -12.83 -2.54
C LEU A 87 -5.18 -13.46 -1.58
N SER A 88 -4.88 -13.38 -0.29
CA SER A 88 -5.84 -13.69 0.78
C SER A 88 -6.15 -12.42 1.57
N PRO A 89 -7.42 -12.06 1.78
CA PRO A 89 -7.77 -11.04 2.77
C PRO A 89 -7.46 -11.55 4.19
N ALA A 90 -6.96 -10.67 5.06
CA ALA A 90 -6.84 -10.90 6.51
C ALA A 90 -8.15 -10.56 7.26
#